data_AF-A0A0X8FA51-F1
#
_entry.id   AF-A0A0X8FA51-F1
#
_cell.length_a   1.000
_cell.length_b   1.000
_cell.length_c   1.000
_cell.angle_alpha   90.00
_cell.angle_beta   90.00
_cell.angle_gamma   90.00
#
_symmetry.space_group_name_H-M   'P 1'
#
loop_
_entity.id
_entity.type
_entity.pdbx_description
1 polymer ?
#
loop_
_entity_poly.entity_id
_entity_poly.type
_entity_poly.pdbx_seq_one_letter_code
_entity_poly.pdbx_strand_id
1 'polypeptide(L)'
;MYRLESIKINNEVIELLQFLWQTVATGNKGSDSYISDIVSNPAMEAIYTEDFDQETARMVLSAIVNKESLAEASPKAKEFYDFNFFNADDPGNVEMMLPIVKQLNVYQLKDVFNCDTRFNKLIINFVGAYDISHVIEENVLAINFFKLGIDWATMDQALIEGQSLEDFIQACAKEILN
;
A
#
# COMPACT_ATOMS: atom_id res chain seq x y z
N MET A 1 -18.06 -22.97 3.40
CA MET A 1 -18.80 -21.84 2.82
C MET A 1 -19.22 -20.94 3.95
N TYR A 2 -18.96 -19.65 3.82
CA TYR A 2 -19.18 -18.62 4.84
C TYR A 2 -20.10 -17.53 4.30
N ARG A 3 -20.60 -16.64 5.15
CA ARG A 3 -21.12 -15.35 4.71
C ARG A 3 -20.04 -14.29 4.93
N LEU A 4 -19.92 -13.30 4.05
CA LEU A 4 -19.03 -12.16 4.31
C LEU A 4 -19.55 -11.34 5.51
N GLU A 5 -18.81 -11.40 6.61
CA GLU A 5 -19.17 -10.76 7.88
C GLU A 5 -18.42 -9.44 8.10
N SER A 6 -17.15 -9.39 7.66
CA SER A 6 -16.25 -8.27 7.95
C SER A 6 -15.40 -7.88 6.75
N ILE A 7 -15.21 -6.57 6.57
CA ILE A 7 -14.22 -6.00 5.66
C ILE A 7 -13.37 -5.07 6.51
N LYS A 8 -12.05 -5.26 6.51
CA LYS A 8 -11.09 -4.40 7.22
C LYS A 8 -10.25 -3.67 6.18
N ILE A 9 -10.25 -2.35 6.24
CA ILE A 9 -9.30 -1.52 5.50
C ILE A 9 -8.18 -1.12 6.47
N ASN A 10 -6.93 -1.25 6.05
CA ASN A 10 -5.76 -0.91 6.83
C ASN A 10 -4.83 0.03 6.05
N ASN A 11 -4.53 1.19 6.64
CA ASN A 11 -3.66 2.22 6.08
C ASN A 11 -2.36 2.42 6.89
N GLU A 12 -2.14 1.59 7.92
CA GLU A 12 -1.08 1.79 8.92
C GLU A 12 0.32 1.92 8.30
N VAL A 13 0.67 1.06 7.35
CA VAL A 13 1.96 1.12 6.65
C VAL A 13 2.15 2.44 5.92
N ILE A 14 1.12 2.93 5.22
CA ILE A 14 1.20 4.21 4.50
C ILE A 14 1.25 5.39 5.46
N GLU A 15 0.56 5.33 6.59
CA GLU A 15 0.65 6.38 7.62
C GLU A 15 2.06 6.44 8.22
N LEU A 16 2.69 5.28 8.47
CA LEU A 16 4.08 5.23 8.93
C LEU A 16 5.06 5.75 7.87
N LEU A 17 4.87 5.36 6.61
CA LEU A 17 5.68 5.86 5.50
C LEU A 17 5.50 7.37 5.28
N GLN A 18 4.28 7.90 5.39
CA GLN A 18 4.01 9.33 5.28
C GLN A 18 4.81 10.11 6.32
N PHE A 19 4.79 9.66 7.58
CA PHE A 19 5.57 10.30 8.64
C PHE A 19 7.08 10.20 8.39
N LEU A 20 7.56 9.06 7.87
CA LEU A 20 8.96 8.90 7.46
C LEU A 20 9.34 9.94 6.39
N TRP A 21 8.54 10.05 5.32
CA TRP A 21 8.79 10.99 4.23
C TRP A 21 8.78 12.44 4.69
N GLN A 22 7.80 12.85 5.52
CA GLN A 22 7.77 14.18 6.12
C GLN A 22 9.00 14.47 6.99
N THR A 23 9.46 13.47 7.75
CA THR A 23 10.66 13.57 8.57
C THR A 23 11.91 13.80 7.70
N VAL A 24 12.06 13.02 6.63
CA VAL A 24 13.19 13.14 5.69
C VAL A 24 13.16 14.48 4.95
N ALA A 25 11.98 14.91 4.47
CA ALA A 25 11.78 16.18 3.76
C ALA A 25 12.16 17.40 4.62
N THR A 26 11.92 17.35 5.93
CA THR A 26 12.34 18.41 6.88
C THR A 26 13.83 18.37 7.24
N GLY A 27 14.60 17.44 6.66
CA GLY A 27 16.02 17.27 6.91
C GLY A 27 16.36 16.52 8.20
N ASN A 28 15.35 15.96 8.88
CA ASN A 28 15.53 15.14 10.07
C ASN A 28 15.84 13.70 9.68
N LYS A 29 16.59 13.00 10.54
CA LYS A 29 16.83 11.56 10.39
C LYS A 29 15.74 10.78 11.13
N GLY A 30 15.05 9.88 10.43
CA GLY A 30 14.23 8.85 11.07
C GLY A 30 15.11 7.89 11.87
N SER A 31 14.57 7.29 12.94
CA SER A 31 15.29 6.26 13.69
C SER A 31 15.24 4.92 12.96
N ASP A 32 16.30 4.11 13.10
CA ASP A 32 16.31 2.74 12.55
C ASP A 32 15.17 1.88 13.12
N SER A 33 14.78 2.13 14.39
CA SER A 33 13.64 1.46 15.00
C SER A 33 12.33 1.74 14.26
N TYR A 34 12.15 2.96 13.75
CA TYR A 34 10.95 3.35 13.02
C TYR A 34 10.89 2.68 11.64
N ILE A 35 12.04 2.53 10.98
CA ILE A 35 12.15 1.75 9.75
C ILE A 35 11.79 0.29 10.02
N SER A 36 12.27 -0.28 11.14
CA SER A 36 11.91 -1.64 11.55
C SER A 36 10.40 -1.80 11.76
N ASP A 37 9.72 -0.83 12.38
CA ASP A 37 8.27 -0.87 12.57
C ASP A 37 7.51 -0.90 11.24
N ILE A 38 7.97 -0.16 10.22
CA ILE A 38 7.37 -0.16 8.87
C ILE A 38 7.51 -1.55 8.22
N VAL A 39 8.74 -2.05 8.12
CA VAL A 39 9.02 -3.27 7.33
C VAL A 39 8.58 -4.55 8.04
N SER A 40 8.48 -4.51 9.36
CA SER A 40 7.95 -5.65 10.13
C SER A 40 6.41 -5.67 10.22
N ASN A 41 5.73 -4.65 9.68
CA ASN A 41 4.28 -4.62 9.72
C ASN A 41 3.71 -5.81 8.91
N PRO A 42 2.79 -6.62 9.48
CA PRO A 42 2.24 -7.79 8.79
C PRO A 42 1.60 -7.49 7.43
N ALA A 43 1.13 -6.27 7.20
CA ALA A 43 0.59 -5.87 5.90
C ALA A 43 1.63 -5.90 4.77
N MET A 44 2.93 -5.78 5.10
CA MET A 44 4.04 -5.82 4.13
C MET A 44 4.38 -7.24 3.67
N GLU A 45 3.98 -8.28 4.42
CA GLU A 45 4.33 -9.68 4.10
C GLU A 45 3.91 -10.07 2.68
N ALA A 46 2.72 -9.61 2.25
CA ALA A 46 2.16 -9.92 0.93
C ALA A 46 3.00 -9.43 -0.25
N ILE A 47 3.88 -8.45 -0.06
CA ILE A 47 4.74 -7.94 -1.14
C ILE A 47 6.15 -8.52 -1.07
N TYR A 48 6.45 -9.35 -0.08
CA TYR A 48 7.77 -9.95 0.04
C TYR A 48 7.93 -11.18 -0.84
N THR A 49 9.08 -11.23 -1.51
CA THR A 49 9.48 -12.29 -2.43
C THR A 49 10.94 -12.67 -2.17
N GLU A 50 11.42 -13.71 -2.84
CA GLU A 50 12.83 -14.16 -2.72
C GLU A 50 13.84 -13.05 -3.07
N ASP A 51 13.47 -12.15 -3.99
CA ASP A 51 14.29 -11.05 -4.51
C ASP A 51 13.93 -9.66 -3.95
N PHE A 52 12.97 -9.60 -3.03
CA PHE A 52 12.55 -8.39 -2.31
C PHE A 52 11.92 -8.78 -0.97
N ASP A 53 12.72 -8.83 0.09
CA ASP A 53 12.29 -9.24 1.42
C ASP A 53 12.27 -8.06 2.42
N GLN A 54 11.94 -8.35 3.66
CA GLN A 54 11.92 -7.37 4.75
C GLN A 54 13.27 -6.66 4.91
N GLU A 55 14.40 -7.38 4.80
CA GLU A 55 15.73 -6.79 4.95
C GLU A 55 16.07 -5.88 3.77
N THR A 56 15.68 -6.27 2.56
CA THR A 56 15.80 -5.45 1.35
C THR A 56 14.99 -4.16 1.49
N ALA A 57 13.74 -4.23 1.95
CA ALA A 57 12.91 -3.05 2.21
C ALA A 57 13.53 -2.15 3.29
N ARG A 58 14.08 -2.74 4.36
CA ARG A 58 14.76 -2.01 5.45
C ARG A 58 15.97 -1.24 4.93
N MET A 59 16.81 -1.91 4.13
CA MET A 59 17.98 -1.32 3.50
C MET A 59 17.59 -0.14 2.61
N VAL A 60 16.55 -0.29 1.78
CA VAL A 60 16.06 0.78 0.90
C VAL A 60 15.62 2.00 1.72
N LEU A 61 14.75 1.83 2.71
CA LEU A 61 14.28 2.95 3.53
C LEU A 61 15.42 3.61 4.31
N SER A 62 16.41 2.84 4.76
CA SER A 62 17.61 3.39 5.41
C SER A 62 18.44 4.25 4.47
N ALA A 63 18.61 3.82 3.21
CA ALA A 63 19.30 4.61 2.19
C ALA A 63 18.58 5.94 1.93
N ILE A 64 17.24 5.94 1.87
CA ILE A 64 16.43 7.16 1.74
C ILE A 64 16.68 8.13 2.91
N VAL A 65 16.60 7.64 4.15
CA VAL A 65 16.83 8.47 5.34
C VAL A 65 18.24 9.05 5.39
N ASN A 66 19.24 8.30 4.92
CA ASN A 66 20.63 8.73 4.89
C ASN A 66 21.03 9.50 3.63
N LYS A 67 20.11 9.65 2.66
CA LYS A 67 20.36 10.29 1.35
C LYS A 67 21.48 9.59 0.57
N GLU A 68 21.50 8.27 0.63
CA GLU A 68 22.46 7.40 -0.03
C GLU A 68 21.86 6.80 -1.32
N SER A 69 22.71 6.57 -2.32
CA SER A 69 22.31 5.91 -3.56
C SER A 69 22.30 4.39 -3.40
N LEU A 70 21.34 3.72 -4.04
CA LEU A 70 21.22 2.27 -4.05
C LEU A 70 21.99 1.65 -5.25
N ALA A 71 23.31 1.55 -5.12
CA ALA A 71 24.18 1.15 -6.24
C ALA A 71 24.02 -0.32 -6.69
N GLU A 72 23.99 -1.25 -5.74
CA GLU A 72 23.86 -2.70 -6.00
C GLU A 72 22.60 -3.26 -5.35
N ALA A 73 21.49 -3.26 -6.09
CA ALA A 73 20.22 -3.83 -5.63
C ALA A 73 19.42 -4.44 -6.78
N SER A 74 18.50 -5.33 -6.42
CA SER A 74 17.57 -5.98 -7.36
C SER A 74 16.68 -4.93 -8.07
N PRO A 75 16.11 -5.25 -9.25
CA PRO A 75 15.19 -4.34 -9.93
C PRO A 75 14.03 -3.88 -9.03
N LYS A 76 13.40 -4.80 -8.29
CA LYS A 76 12.33 -4.49 -7.34
C LYS A 76 12.76 -3.54 -6.23
N ALA A 77 13.96 -3.74 -5.68
CA ALA A 77 14.50 -2.85 -4.65
C ALA A 77 14.73 -1.43 -5.18
N LYS A 78 15.17 -1.31 -6.44
CA LYS A 78 15.32 0.00 -7.10
C LYS A 78 13.98 0.67 -7.36
N GLU A 79 12.99 -0.07 -7.84
CA GLU A 79 11.62 0.47 -8.03
C GLU A 79 11.01 0.96 -6.70
N PHE A 80 11.15 0.16 -5.63
CA PHE A 80 10.70 0.56 -4.30
C PHE A 80 11.47 1.79 -3.78
N TYR A 81 12.78 1.86 -4.04
CA TYR A 81 13.60 3.03 -3.73
C TYR A 81 13.10 4.27 -4.48
N ASP A 82 12.87 4.17 -5.79
CA ASP A 82 12.46 5.30 -6.62
C ASP A 82 11.13 5.89 -6.16
N PHE A 83 10.14 5.04 -5.83
CA PHE A 83 8.88 5.51 -5.27
C PHE A 83 9.07 6.19 -3.92
N ASN A 84 9.82 5.59 -3.00
CA ASN A 84 10.03 6.18 -1.67
C ASN A 84 10.86 7.46 -1.74
N PHE A 85 11.85 7.52 -2.62
CA PHE A 85 12.67 8.70 -2.85
C PHE A 85 11.81 9.86 -3.36
N PHE A 86 10.97 9.60 -4.37
CA PHE A 86 10.06 10.60 -4.91
C PHE A 86 9.13 11.18 -3.84
N ASN A 87 8.54 10.32 -3.00
CA ASN A 87 7.64 10.76 -1.93
C ASN A 87 8.39 11.44 -0.76
N ALA A 88 9.66 11.09 -0.51
CA ALA A 88 10.50 11.76 0.48
C ALA A 88 11.01 13.13 0.01
N ASP A 89 11.19 13.33 -1.29
CA ASP A 89 11.59 14.60 -1.89
C ASP A 89 10.42 15.60 -1.90
N ASP A 90 9.21 15.13 -2.22
CA ASP A 90 7.97 15.91 -2.14
C ASP A 90 6.80 15.09 -1.54
N PRO A 91 6.57 15.20 -0.22
CA PRO A 91 5.48 14.49 0.47
C PRO A 91 4.07 14.96 0.05
N GLY A 92 3.93 16.08 -0.66
CA GLY A 92 2.62 16.68 -0.98
C GLY A 92 1.70 15.75 -1.78
N ASN A 93 2.26 14.88 -2.61
CA ASN A 93 1.48 13.91 -3.40
C ASN A 93 0.73 12.91 -2.49
N VAL A 94 1.38 12.45 -1.43
CA VAL A 94 0.79 11.51 -0.46
C VAL A 94 -0.23 12.22 0.41
N GLU A 95 0.05 13.47 0.80
CA GLU A 95 -0.86 14.31 1.59
C GLU A 95 -2.21 14.54 0.88
N MET A 96 -2.22 14.59 -0.46
CA MET A 96 -3.45 14.69 -1.24
C MET A 96 -4.17 13.34 -1.39
N MET A 97 -3.44 12.24 -1.59
CA MET A 97 -4.03 10.92 -1.84
C MET A 97 -4.55 10.23 -0.57
N LEU A 98 -3.82 10.31 0.53
CA LEU A 98 -4.13 9.57 1.76
C LEU A 98 -5.52 9.91 2.34
N PRO A 99 -5.99 11.18 2.36
CA PRO A 99 -7.34 11.49 2.79
C PRO A 99 -8.44 10.79 1.97
N ILE A 100 -8.24 10.68 0.65
CA ILE A 100 -9.19 9.99 -0.25
C ILE A 100 -9.26 8.51 0.11
N VAL A 101 -8.09 7.86 0.25
CA VAL A 101 -8.00 6.44 0.64
C VAL A 101 -8.59 6.19 2.03
N LYS A 102 -8.41 7.12 2.98
CA LYS A 102 -8.99 7.01 4.33
C LYS A 102 -10.50 7.18 4.37
N GLN A 103 -11.10 7.83 3.37
CA GLN A 103 -12.54 7.99 3.23
C GLN A 103 -13.18 6.86 2.41
N LEU A 104 -12.37 6.03 1.75
CA LEU A 104 -12.82 4.89 0.98
C LEU A 104 -13.76 4.00 1.80
N ASN A 105 -14.93 3.73 1.23
CA ASN A 105 -15.94 2.89 1.84
C ASN A 105 -16.37 1.82 0.85
N VAL A 106 -16.12 0.56 1.20
CA VAL A 106 -16.51 -0.61 0.40
C VAL A 106 -17.51 -1.51 1.13
N TYR A 107 -18.27 -0.97 2.09
CA TYR A 107 -19.28 -1.75 2.82
C TYR A 107 -20.37 -2.33 1.91
N GLN A 108 -20.66 -1.69 0.78
CA GLN A 108 -21.56 -2.18 -0.26
C GLN A 108 -21.20 -3.57 -0.79
N LEU A 109 -19.94 -4.00 -0.66
CA LEU A 109 -19.53 -5.35 -1.03
C LEU A 109 -20.29 -6.42 -0.22
N LYS A 110 -20.72 -6.13 1.01
CA LYS A 110 -21.53 -7.08 1.81
C LYS A 110 -22.89 -7.37 1.18
N ASP A 111 -23.45 -6.39 0.46
CA ASP A 111 -24.73 -6.56 -0.23
C ASP A 111 -24.55 -7.37 -1.53
N VAL A 112 -23.40 -7.19 -2.20
CA VAL A 112 -23.00 -7.95 -3.38
C VAL A 112 -22.71 -9.42 -3.04
N PHE A 113 -22.00 -9.66 -1.93
CA PHE A 113 -21.63 -11.00 -1.46
C PHE A 113 -22.54 -11.45 -0.31
N ASN A 114 -23.85 -11.48 -0.59
CA ASN A 114 -24.87 -11.90 0.39
C ASN A 114 -25.07 -13.43 0.46
N CYS A 115 -24.38 -14.18 -0.38
CA CYS A 115 -24.41 -15.64 -0.48
C CYS A 115 -23.14 -16.27 0.12
N ASP A 116 -23.00 -17.58 -0.09
CA ASP A 116 -21.85 -18.34 0.39
C ASP A 116 -20.55 -17.91 -0.30
N THR A 117 -19.61 -17.40 0.49
CA THR A 117 -18.26 -17.00 0.11
C THR A 117 -17.21 -18.00 0.58
N ARG A 118 -16.04 -17.96 -0.06
CA ARG A 118 -14.83 -18.69 0.33
C ARG A 118 -14.28 -18.28 1.69
N PHE A 119 -14.40 -16.99 2.04
CA PHE A 119 -13.94 -16.41 3.30
C PHE A 119 -15.01 -15.52 3.94
N ASN A 120 -15.11 -15.51 5.28
CA ASN A 120 -16.02 -14.63 6.01
C ASN A 120 -15.45 -13.21 6.25
N LYS A 121 -14.17 -12.99 5.94
CA LYS A 121 -13.46 -11.75 6.20
C LYS A 121 -12.61 -11.38 5.00
N LEU A 122 -12.71 -10.14 4.54
CA LEU A 122 -11.79 -9.54 3.57
C LEU A 122 -10.89 -8.52 4.29
N ILE A 123 -9.59 -8.58 4.05
CA ILE A 123 -8.61 -7.60 4.56
C ILE A 123 -8.04 -6.86 3.35
N ILE A 124 -8.11 -5.54 3.38
CA ILE A 124 -7.55 -4.66 2.35
C ILE A 124 -6.43 -3.86 3.02
N ASN A 125 -5.20 -4.08 2.61
CA ASN A 125 -4.03 -3.38 3.10
C ASN A 125 -3.55 -2.41 2.03
N PHE A 126 -3.39 -1.14 2.37
CA PHE A 126 -2.64 -0.20 1.54
C PHE A 126 -1.18 -0.21 2.01
N VAL A 127 -0.27 -0.49 1.07
CA VAL A 127 1.18 -0.58 1.30
C VAL A 127 1.94 0.10 0.17
N GLY A 128 3.18 0.50 0.41
CA GLY A 128 4.08 0.88 -0.68
C GLY A 128 4.81 -0.35 -1.21
N ALA A 129 4.91 -0.52 -2.52
CA ALA A 129 5.59 -1.68 -3.12
C ALA A 129 6.42 -1.28 -4.36
N TYR A 130 7.15 -2.26 -4.94
CA TYR A 130 7.81 -2.12 -6.24
C TYR A 130 6.78 -2.06 -7.40
N ASP A 131 7.17 -2.21 -8.68
CA ASP A 131 6.28 -2.02 -9.84
C ASP A 131 5.21 -3.11 -10.01
N ILE A 132 4.25 -3.12 -9.07
CA ILE A 132 3.05 -3.96 -9.03
C ILE A 132 1.88 -3.10 -8.55
N SER A 133 0.66 -3.39 -9.01
CA SER A 133 -0.54 -2.67 -8.57
C SER A 133 -1.13 -3.26 -7.29
N HIS A 134 -1.11 -4.57 -7.16
CA HIS A 134 -1.67 -5.29 -6.01
C HIS A 134 -1.14 -6.72 -5.92
N VAL A 135 -1.39 -7.35 -4.77
CA VAL A 135 -1.22 -8.78 -4.53
C VAL A 135 -2.48 -9.31 -3.86
N ILE A 136 -2.91 -10.50 -4.27
CA ILE A 136 -3.98 -11.26 -3.62
C ILE A 136 -3.35 -12.49 -2.96
N GLU A 137 -3.57 -12.63 -1.66
CA GLU A 137 -3.16 -13.81 -0.90
C GLU A 137 -4.29 -14.22 0.05
N GLU A 138 -4.86 -15.41 -0.20
CA GLU A 138 -6.05 -15.90 0.50
C GLU A 138 -7.19 -14.86 0.55
N ASN A 139 -7.42 -14.27 1.73
CA ASN A 139 -8.47 -13.30 1.99
C ASN A 139 -7.94 -11.87 2.16
N VAL A 140 -6.68 -11.65 1.76
CA VAL A 140 -5.96 -10.38 1.83
C VAL A 140 -5.78 -9.84 0.42
N LEU A 141 -6.12 -8.56 0.26
CA LEU A 141 -5.80 -7.74 -0.89
C LEU A 141 -4.81 -6.66 -0.45
N ALA A 142 -3.56 -6.76 -0.87
CA ALA A 142 -2.56 -5.71 -0.67
C ALA A 142 -2.54 -4.82 -1.92
N ILE A 143 -2.86 -3.54 -1.77
CA ILE A 143 -2.90 -2.55 -2.86
C ILE A 143 -1.68 -1.66 -2.75
N ASN A 144 -0.93 -1.51 -3.85
CA ASN A 144 0.20 -0.60 -3.90
C ASN A 144 -0.30 0.85 -3.98
N PHE A 145 -0.13 1.58 -2.89
CA PHE A 145 -0.50 2.99 -2.79
C PHE A 145 0.20 3.85 -3.83
N PHE A 146 1.43 3.50 -4.24
CA PHE A 146 2.18 4.25 -5.26
C PHE A 146 1.57 4.16 -6.67
N LYS A 147 0.63 3.24 -6.89
CA LYS A 147 -0.09 3.08 -8.15
C LYS A 147 -1.45 3.80 -8.18
N LEU A 148 -1.80 4.49 -7.09
CA LEU A 148 -3.02 5.28 -7.02
C LEU A 148 -2.81 6.63 -7.70
N GLY A 149 -3.81 7.04 -8.48
CA GLY A 149 -3.93 8.38 -9.04
C GLY A 149 -5.16 9.10 -8.50
N ILE A 150 -5.14 10.43 -8.46
CA ILE A 150 -6.34 11.20 -8.14
C ILE A 150 -7.18 11.28 -9.40
N ASP A 151 -8.50 11.07 -9.27
CA ASP A 151 -9.41 11.48 -10.33
C ASP A 151 -9.47 13.01 -10.35
N TRP A 152 -8.80 13.62 -11.31
CA TRP A 152 -8.76 15.08 -11.46
C TRP A 152 -10.11 15.71 -11.81
N ALA A 153 -11.09 14.92 -12.25
CA ALA A 153 -12.43 15.42 -12.55
C ALA A 153 -13.24 15.69 -11.27
N THR A 154 -13.09 14.85 -10.25
CA THR A 154 -13.88 14.94 -9.01
C THR A 154 -13.04 15.39 -7.81
N MET A 155 -11.72 15.17 -7.84
CA MET A 155 -10.74 15.42 -6.78
C MET A 155 -11.05 14.73 -5.43
N ASP A 156 -12.01 13.81 -5.40
CA ASP A 156 -12.45 13.08 -4.22
C ASP A 156 -12.43 11.56 -4.40
N GLN A 157 -11.98 11.08 -5.57
CA GLN A 157 -11.87 9.67 -5.91
C GLN A 157 -10.45 9.28 -6.27
N ALA A 158 -10.09 8.04 -5.93
CA ALA A 158 -8.84 7.43 -6.32
C ALA A 158 -9.06 6.53 -7.54
N LEU A 159 -8.09 6.54 -8.43
CA LEU A 159 -8.00 5.68 -9.60
C LEU A 159 -6.84 4.70 -9.42
N ILE A 160 -6.99 3.51 -9.99
CA ILE A 160 -5.91 2.53 -10.12
C ILE A 160 -6.08 1.84 -11.48
N GLU A 161 -4.99 1.70 -12.23
CA GLU A 161 -5.03 1.09 -13.58
C GLU A 161 -6.07 1.71 -14.53
N GLY A 162 -6.39 3.00 -14.35
CA GLY A 162 -7.33 3.73 -15.20
C GLY A 162 -8.83 3.50 -14.89
N GLN A 163 -9.16 2.82 -13.80
CA GLN A 163 -10.53 2.67 -13.29
C GLN A 163 -10.66 3.19 -11.84
N SER A 164 -11.90 3.31 -11.36
CA SER A 164 -12.14 3.71 -9.97
C SER A 164 -11.57 2.65 -9.00
N LEU A 165 -11.01 3.11 -7.89
CA LEU A 165 -10.47 2.22 -6.86
C LEU A 165 -11.57 1.32 -6.27
N GLU A 166 -12.81 1.81 -6.15
CA GLU A 166 -13.94 1.02 -5.66
C GLU A 166 -14.29 -0.13 -6.61
N ASP A 167 -14.37 0.13 -7.92
CA ASP A 167 -14.64 -0.90 -8.93
C ASP A 167 -13.53 -1.95 -8.97
N PHE A 168 -12.27 -1.50 -8.89
CA PHE A 168 -11.11 -2.37 -8.82
C PHE A 168 -11.19 -3.30 -7.60
N ILE A 169 -11.42 -2.75 -6.41
CA ILE A 169 -11.55 -3.55 -5.18
C ILE A 169 -12.73 -4.52 -5.28
N GLN A 170 -13.85 -4.11 -5.88
CA GLN A 170 -14.98 -5.00 -6.09
C GLN A 170 -14.62 -6.17 -7.02
N ALA A 171 -13.84 -5.93 -8.08
CA ALA A 171 -13.36 -6.98 -8.97
C ALA A 171 -12.44 -7.97 -8.22
N CYS A 172 -11.45 -7.49 -7.48
CA CYS A 172 -10.57 -8.33 -6.68
C CYS A 172 -11.35 -9.10 -5.59
N ALA A 173 -12.32 -8.48 -4.94
CA ALA A 173 -13.16 -9.14 -3.95
C ALA A 173 -13.96 -10.30 -4.58
N LYS A 174 -14.38 -10.20 -5.85
CA LYS A 174 -15.05 -11.31 -6.56
C LYS A 174 -14.10 -12.47 -6.81
N GLU A 175 -12.84 -12.21 -7.09
CA GLU A 175 -11.82 -13.25 -7.24
C GLU A 175 -11.51 -13.95 -5.92
N ILE A 176 -11.44 -13.18 -4.83
CA ILE A 176 -11.11 -13.68 -3.49
C ILE A 176 -12.25 -14.50 -2.88
N LEU A 177 -13.48 -14.01 -3.00
CA LEU A 177 -14.62 -14.50 -2.22
C LEU A 177 -15.46 -15.56 -2.94
N ASN A 178 -15.34 -15.70 -4.26
CA ASN A 178 -16.00 -16.78 -5.01
C ASN A 178 -15.15 -18.06 -5.01
#